data_AF-A0AAD6ZTZ2-F1
#
_entry.id   AF-A0AAD6ZTZ2-F1
#
_cell.length_a   1.000
_cell.length_b   1.000
_cell.length_c   1.000
_cell.angle_alpha   90.00
_cell.angle_beta   90.00
_cell.angle_gamma   90.00
#
_symmetry.space_group_name_H-M   'P 1'
#
loop_
_entity.id
_entity.type
_entity.pdbx_description
1 polymer ?
#
loop_
_entity_poly.entity_id
_entity_poly.type
_entity_poly.pdbx_seq_one_letter_code
_entity_poly.pdbx_strand_id
1 'polypeptide(L)'
;MLTPTLFLSVSLFLVQSPLGFVRADVQPFTAYPNDFVDPSYIAAGNFANTTGGAQESIISWANYLSASGPWSVTNKPFAAPSGDKKDYMSWAPYWWPNCTEVGNTTELTPQQVWVTCPYVNRDGQFNPDRLTINDIGAFFNLSDAILYNALAFSFENKSSSVYSQNIVKFVNAWFLDSTTGMNPNLNYAQMQRGPTGQVGSHTGILDLKGFVKIVSGIIVLRERKCTDWTDAIDAQMIAWTNKYINWLETNKLGIDECASANNHGSFCFNQLLALKLLVNDVSGSVDAGNKFFNGIFQGQINSTGDQPLEASRTHPYHYRNYNLAAMITNARLLKYADPTSNPWNMTTKAGTTIQNALDMVMTVDPDKSAEGYAVGEIWPNIAAIASTYGDPTGKYVEFLAKSFPEYADDGDFLWNQPLAGGKVTVGTGTASSGSTLPKSTETSGSGALADNGLGGFLVAIVAVIFVSAAGVV
;
A
#
# COMPACT_ATOMS: atom_id res chain seq x y z
N MET A 1 19.41 -58.09 -49.12
CA MET A 1 19.85 -56.87 -48.40
C MET A 1 19.03 -55.72 -48.98
N LEU A 2 17.78 -55.50 -48.55
CA LEU A 2 17.35 -54.63 -47.41
C LEU A 2 18.04 -53.25 -47.56
N THR A 3 17.41 -52.15 -47.97
CA THR A 3 16.07 -51.59 -47.65
C THR A 3 15.61 -50.58 -48.73
N PRO A 4 14.28 -50.35 -48.89
CA PRO A 4 13.70 -49.32 -49.76
C PRO A 4 13.48 -47.97 -49.05
N THR A 5 13.53 -46.89 -49.83
CA THR A 5 13.19 -45.50 -49.49
C THR A 5 11.68 -45.34 -49.38
N LEU A 6 11.18 -44.92 -48.21
CA LEU A 6 9.77 -44.62 -47.97
C LEU A 6 9.55 -43.10 -47.97
N PHE A 7 8.67 -42.63 -48.85
CA PHE A 7 8.07 -41.30 -48.80
C PHE A 7 7.15 -41.23 -47.56
N LEU A 8 7.26 -40.17 -46.75
CA LEU A 8 6.23 -39.81 -45.78
C LEU A 8 5.74 -38.39 -46.03
N SER A 9 4.48 -38.32 -46.46
CA SER A 9 3.63 -37.13 -46.54
C SER A 9 3.37 -36.57 -45.14
N VAL A 10 3.64 -35.27 -44.95
CA VAL A 10 3.24 -34.53 -43.75
C VAL A 10 1.76 -34.16 -43.89
N SER A 11 0.90 -34.89 -43.20
CA SER A 11 -0.51 -34.50 -43.00
C SER A 11 -0.60 -33.54 -41.82
N LEU A 12 -0.97 -32.30 -42.11
CA LEU A 12 -1.25 -31.23 -41.14
C LEU A 12 -2.56 -31.55 -40.42
N PHE A 13 -2.50 -32.02 -39.17
CA PHE A 13 -3.70 -32.08 -38.31
C PHE A 13 -3.93 -30.70 -37.68
N LEU A 14 -4.94 -29.98 -38.17
CA LEU A 14 -5.57 -28.88 -37.47
C LEU A 14 -6.31 -29.44 -36.24
N VAL A 15 -5.73 -29.24 -35.05
CA VAL A 15 -6.49 -29.31 -33.80
C VAL A 15 -7.07 -27.92 -33.57
N GLN A 16 -8.35 -27.76 -33.89
CA GLN A 16 -9.15 -26.63 -33.43
C GLN A 16 -9.19 -26.64 -31.90
N SER A 17 -8.52 -25.67 -31.29
CA SER A 17 -8.74 -25.29 -29.89
C SER A 17 -9.79 -24.17 -29.86
N PRO A 18 -10.82 -24.22 -29.01
CA PRO A 18 -11.71 -23.09 -28.82
C PRO A 18 -10.98 -22.09 -27.91
N LEU A 19 -10.14 -21.25 -28.49
CA LEU A 19 -9.54 -20.10 -27.81
C LEU A 19 -10.43 -18.88 -28.02
N GLY A 20 -11.29 -18.66 -27.04
CA GLY A 20 -12.06 -17.43 -26.87
C GLY A 20 -12.03 -17.00 -25.41
N PHE A 21 -10.86 -16.99 -24.77
CA PHE A 21 -10.68 -16.19 -23.57
C PHE A 21 -10.43 -14.76 -24.03
N VAL A 22 -11.47 -13.92 -23.89
CA VAL A 22 -11.25 -12.48 -23.76
C VAL A 22 -10.29 -12.34 -22.60
N ARG A 23 -9.06 -11.88 -22.85
CA ARG A 23 -8.14 -11.52 -21.78
C ARG A 23 -8.87 -10.46 -20.97
N ALA A 24 -9.13 -10.68 -19.68
CA ALA A 24 -9.49 -9.56 -18.84
C ALA A 24 -8.29 -8.59 -18.87
N ASP A 25 -8.57 -7.30 -18.96
CA ASP A 25 -7.53 -6.28 -18.91
C ASP A 25 -7.05 -6.21 -17.45
N VAL A 26 -6.04 -7.04 -17.13
CA VAL A 26 -5.40 -7.09 -15.81
C VAL A 26 -4.89 -5.69 -15.46
N GLN A 27 -5.38 -5.13 -14.35
CA GLN A 27 -5.01 -3.79 -13.93
C GLN A 27 -3.52 -3.74 -13.52
N PRO A 28 -2.82 -2.64 -13.82
CA PRO A 28 -1.50 -2.37 -13.25
C PRO A 28 -1.53 -2.47 -11.72
N PHE A 29 -0.39 -2.78 -11.12
CA PHE A 29 -0.27 -2.85 -9.66
C PHE A 29 -0.65 -1.52 -9.00
N THR A 30 -1.67 -1.55 -8.14
CA THR A 30 -2.08 -0.44 -7.30
C THR A 30 -1.65 -0.66 -5.85
N ALA A 31 -0.89 0.27 -5.29
CA ALA A 31 -0.49 0.25 -3.88
C ALA A 31 -1.40 1.16 -3.05
N TYR A 32 -2.36 0.58 -2.34
CA TYR A 32 -3.23 1.34 -1.44
C TYR A 32 -2.49 1.86 -0.21
N PRO A 33 -2.78 3.08 0.29
CA PRO A 33 -2.13 3.61 1.50
C PRO A 33 -2.18 2.66 2.70
N ASN A 34 -3.36 2.05 2.92
CA ASN A 34 -3.64 0.99 3.87
C ASN A 34 -5.04 0.42 3.61
N ASP A 35 -5.31 -0.83 3.97
CA ASP A 35 -6.68 -1.35 4.07
C ASP A 35 -6.74 -2.56 5.00
N PHE A 36 -7.84 -2.72 5.74
CA PHE A 36 -8.18 -3.96 6.44
C PHE A 36 -9.22 -4.71 5.63
N VAL A 37 -8.80 -5.82 5.02
CA VAL A 37 -9.72 -6.77 4.41
C VAL A 37 -10.10 -7.80 5.46
N ASP A 38 -11.40 -8.01 5.67
CA ASP A 38 -11.94 -8.98 6.64
C ASP A 38 -11.34 -10.37 6.36
N PRO A 39 -10.51 -10.92 7.27
CA PRO A 39 -9.85 -12.20 7.06
C PRO A 39 -10.83 -13.35 6.88
N SER A 40 -12.00 -13.29 7.52
CA SER A 40 -13.03 -14.32 7.42
C SER A 40 -13.75 -14.29 6.08
N TYR A 41 -13.93 -13.10 5.50
CA TYR A 41 -14.41 -12.97 4.11
C TYR A 41 -13.42 -13.61 3.13
N ILE A 42 -12.12 -13.31 3.27
CA ILE A 42 -11.08 -13.89 2.42
C ILE A 42 -11.00 -15.41 2.61
N ALA A 43 -10.91 -15.88 3.85
CA ALA A 43 -10.73 -17.29 4.18
C ALA A 43 -11.89 -18.16 3.70
N ALA A 44 -13.12 -17.64 3.71
CA ALA A 44 -14.30 -18.34 3.22
C ALA A 44 -14.26 -18.64 1.72
N GLY A 45 -13.54 -17.84 0.92
CA GLY A 45 -13.38 -18.07 -0.53
C GLY A 45 -14.66 -17.94 -1.37
N ASN A 46 -15.76 -17.44 -0.78
CA ASN A 46 -17.07 -17.34 -1.41
C ASN A 46 -17.24 -15.99 -2.12
N PHE A 47 -16.40 -15.73 -3.11
CA PHE A 47 -16.40 -14.46 -3.84
C PHE A 47 -17.55 -14.38 -4.86
N ALA A 48 -18.12 -13.18 -5.05
CA ALA A 48 -19.16 -12.98 -6.05
C ALA A 48 -18.60 -13.19 -7.47
N ASN A 49 -19.38 -13.85 -8.36
CA ASN A 49 -18.97 -14.12 -9.74
C ASN A 49 -18.58 -12.86 -10.54
N THR A 50 -19.05 -11.68 -10.11
CA THR A 50 -18.72 -10.38 -10.72
C THR A 50 -17.30 -9.91 -10.43
N THR A 51 -16.57 -10.58 -9.53
CA THR A 51 -15.22 -10.17 -9.09
C THR A 51 -14.08 -10.84 -9.87
N GLY A 52 -14.38 -11.52 -10.99
CA GLY A 52 -13.38 -12.27 -11.76
C GLY A 52 -12.17 -11.42 -12.19
N GLY A 53 -12.39 -10.21 -12.70
CA GLY A 53 -11.31 -9.30 -13.09
C GLY A 53 -10.44 -8.87 -11.91
N ALA A 54 -11.05 -8.49 -10.79
CA ALA A 54 -10.36 -8.20 -9.53
C ALA A 54 -9.47 -9.37 -9.06
N GLN A 55 -9.97 -10.61 -9.14
CA GLN A 55 -9.19 -11.80 -8.78
C GLN A 55 -7.98 -11.99 -9.70
N GLU A 56 -8.13 -11.78 -11.01
CA GLU A 56 -7.03 -11.86 -11.98
C GLU A 56 -5.96 -10.78 -11.72
N SER A 57 -6.38 -9.54 -11.42
CA SER A 57 -5.49 -8.45 -11.02
C SER A 57 -4.72 -8.78 -9.73
N ILE A 58 -5.40 -9.28 -8.70
CA ILE A 58 -4.77 -9.70 -7.43
C ILE A 58 -3.71 -10.79 -7.67
N ILE A 59 -4.02 -11.80 -8.49
CA ILE A 59 -3.05 -12.86 -8.84
C ILE A 59 -1.83 -12.26 -9.54
N SER A 60 -2.03 -11.35 -10.48
CA SER A 60 -0.96 -10.64 -11.18
C SER A 60 -0.07 -9.86 -10.21
N TRP A 61 -0.69 -9.08 -9.30
CA TRP A 61 0.02 -8.28 -8.30
C TRP A 61 0.79 -9.15 -7.30
N ALA A 62 0.19 -10.25 -6.85
CA ALA A 62 0.86 -11.22 -5.99
C ALA A 62 2.12 -11.80 -6.66
N ASN A 63 2.03 -12.17 -7.94
CA ASN A 63 3.17 -12.68 -8.71
C ASN A 63 4.25 -11.62 -8.93
N TYR A 64 3.86 -10.40 -9.30
CA TYR A 64 4.77 -9.28 -9.50
C TYR A 64 5.58 -8.95 -8.23
N LEU A 65 4.90 -8.81 -7.09
CA LEU A 65 5.54 -8.52 -5.81
C LEU A 65 6.42 -9.67 -5.34
N SER A 66 5.97 -10.92 -5.54
CA SER A 66 6.73 -12.09 -5.10
C SER A 66 8.06 -12.25 -5.83
N ALA A 67 8.16 -11.77 -7.06
CA ALA A 67 9.42 -11.71 -7.81
C ALA A 67 10.42 -10.67 -7.25
N SER A 68 9.94 -9.68 -6.50
CA SER A 68 10.75 -8.56 -5.99
C SER A 68 11.19 -8.73 -4.52
N GLY A 69 10.74 -9.78 -3.85
CA GLY A 69 11.08 -10.10 -2.45
C GLY A 69 12.13 -11.23 -2.29
N PRO A 70 12.55 -11.54 -1.05
CA PRO A 70 12.03 -10.99 0.20
C PRO A 70 12.72 -9.67 0.57
N TRP A 71 12.00 -8.82 1.27
CA TRP A 71 12.52 -7.57 1.82
C TRP A 71 12.97 -7.75 3.27
N SER A 72 13.96 -6.96 3.69
CA SER A 72 14.42 -6.89 5.08
C SER A 72 14.98 -5.49 5.36
N VAL A 73 14.82 -5.02 6.60
CA VAL A 73 15.47 -3.80 7.10
C VAL A 73 16.99 -3.85 6.98
N THR A 74 17.63 -5.02 6.89
CA THR A 74 19.10 -5.11 6.78
C THR A 74 19.64 -4.83 5.38
N ASN A 75 18.74 -4.78 4.37
CA ASN A 75 19.08 -4.49 2.98
C ASN A 75 19.54 -3.04 2.76
N LYS A 76 19.17 -2.11 3.66
CA LYS A 76 19.62 -0.73 3.57
C LYS A 76 21.15 -0.61 3.65
N PRO A 77 21.75 0.39 3.00
CA PRO A 77 23.21 0.54 2.95
C PRO A 77 23.83 0.92 4.30
N PHE A 78 23.08 1.57 5.19
CA PHE A 78 23.60 2.13 6.44
C PHE A 78 22.91 1.54 7.67
N ALA A 79 23.66 1.33 8.76
CA ALA A 79 23.05 1.04 10.06
C ALA A 79 22.41 2.31 10.64
N ALA A 80 21.43 2.13 11.51
CA ALA A 80 20.93 3.22 12.34
C ALA A 80 22.04 3.72 13.29
N PRO A 81 21.90 4.91 13.92
CA PRO A 81 22.86 5.42 14.91
C PRO A 81 23.20 4.47 16.06
N SER A 82 22.35 3.48 16.38
CA SER A 82 22.66 2.40 17.32
C SER A 82 23.84 1.52 16.89
N GLY A 83 24.18 1.50 15.60
CA GLY A 83 25.09 0.56 14.98
C GLY A 83 24.44 -0.77 14.57
N ASP A 84 23.16 -0.99 14.88
CA ASP A 84 22.43 -2.20 14.50
C ASP A 84 21.70 -2.00 13.15
N LYS A 85 21.95 -2.88 12.18
CA LYS A 85 21.25 -2.88 10.88
C LYS A 85 19.81 -3.36 10.97
N LYS A 86 19.44 -4.07 12.04
CA LYS A 86 18.09 -4.58 12.30
C LYS A 86 17.15 -3.50 12.85
N ASP A 87 17.68 -2.36 13.28
CA ASP A 87 16.84 -1.21 13.60
C ASP A 87 16.26 -0.63 12.31
N TYR A 88 14.95 -0.44 12.28
CA TYR A 88 14.26 0.22 11.18
C TYR A 88 14.72 1.67 11.07
N MET A 89 15.03 2.12 9.85
CA MET A 89 15.50 3.47 9.61
C MET A 89 14.85 4.07 8.35
N SER A 90 14.46 5.35 8.44
CA SER A 90 13.99 6.12 7.29
C SER A 90 14.26 7.61 7.50
N TRP A 91 14.21 8.38 6.42
CA TRP A 91 14.34 9.84 6.49
C TRP A 91 12.98 10.51 6.55
N ALA A 92 12.87 11.57 7.36
CA ALA A 92 11.70 12.42 7.38
C ALA A 92 11.49 13.06 5.99
N PRO A 93 10.34 12.83 5.32
CA PRO A 93 10.21 13.04 3.87
C PRO A 93 10.27 14.49 3.43
N TYR A 94 9.91 15.44 4.31
CA TYR A 94 9.73 16.86 3.98
C TYR A 94 10.82 17.77 4.56
N TRP A 95 11.91 17.20 5.05
CA TRP A 95 13.00 17.97 5.64
C TRP A 95 14.11 18.23 4.62
N TRP A 96 14.39 19.51 4.36
CA TRP A 96 15.36 19.97 3.37
C TRP A 96 16.50 20.76 4.02
N PRO A 97 17.74 20.66 3.52
CA PRO A 97 18.84 21.44 4.05
C PRO A 97 18.62 22.94 3.80
N ASN A 98 18.95 23.75 4.81
CA ASN A 98 19.08 25.19 4.71
C ASN A 98 20.52 25.59 5.02
N CYS A 99 21.32 25.78 3.97
CA CYS A 99 22.73 26.13 4.08
C CYS A 99 22.99 27.64 4.04
N THR A 100 21.95 28.49 4.08
CA THR A 100 22.05 29.94 3.84
C THR A 100 23.02 30.63 4.82
N GLU A 101 23.13 30.12 6.06
CA GLU A 101 23.96 30.69 7.12
C GLU A 101 25.30 29.96 7.31
N VAL A 102 25.60 28.93 6.52
CA VAL A 102 26.81 28.09 6.69
C VAL A 102 28.09 28.80 6.21
N GLY A 103 27.98 29.94 5.52
CA GLY A 103 29.10 30.81 5.17
C GLY A 103 30.12 30.19 4.22
N ASN A 104 29.76 29.12 3.50
CA ASN A 104 30.61 28.43 2.54
C ASN A 104 30.77 29.25 1.25
N THR A 105 32.00 29.34 0.74
CA THR A 105 32.32 30.04 -0.52
C THR A 105 32.37 29.11 -1.74
N THR A 106 32.16 27.81 -1.53
CA THR A 106 32.10 26.76 -2.56
C THR A 106 30.92 25.85 -2.28
N GLU A 107 30.43 25.13 -3.30
CA GLU A 107 29.40 24.11 -3.12
C GLU A 107 29.82 23.06 -2.08
N LEU A 108 28.92 22.72 -1.16
CA LEU A 108 29.15 21.69 -0.15
C LEU A 108 28.88 20.32 -0.74
N THR A 109 29.71 19.33 -0.40
CA THR A 109 29.41 17.92 -0.70
C THR A 109 28.17 17.45 0.08
N PRO A 110 27.47 16.39 -0.34
CA PRO A 110 26.32 15.86 0.41
C PRO A 110 26.63 15.56 1.88
N GLN A 111 27.83 15.04 2.16
CA GLN A 111 28.30 14.77 3.52
C GLN A 111 28.50 16.07 4.31
N GLN A 112 29.07 17.11 3.69
CA GLN A 112 29.21 18.42 4.32
C GLN A 112 27.83 19.05 4.59
N VAL A 113 26.88 18.97 3.66
CA VAL A 113 25.52 19.46 3.84
C VAL A 113 24.87 18.81 5.06
N TRP A 114 25.02 17.49 5.23
CA TRP A 114 24.46 16.79 6.38
C TRP A 114 25.07 17.25 7.71
N VAL A 115 26.38 17.46 7.76
CA VAL A 115 27.06 17.84 9.01
C VAL A 115 26.90 19.33 9.35
N THR A 116 26.69 20.19 8.35
CA THR A 116 26.76 21.65 8.55
C THR A 116 25.41 22.36 8.44
N CYS A 117 24.53 21.92 7.54
CA CYS A 117 23.29 22.64 7.28
C CYS A 117 22.16 22.16 8.20
N PRO A 118 21.50 23.07 8.94
CA PRO A 118 20.22 22.77 9.57
C PRO A 118 19.20 22.33 8.51
N TYR A 119 18.33 21.39 8.86
CA TYR A 119 17.21 20.99 7.99
C TYR A 119 15.94 21.70 8.45
N VAL A 120 15.08 22.05 7.49
CA VAL A 120 13.79 22.71 7.73
C VAL A 120 12.67 21.96 7.03
N ASN A 121 11.49 21.95 7.63
CA ASN A 121 10.31 21.34 7.05
C ASN A 121 9.79 22.17 5.86
N ARG A 122 9.51 21.51 4.73
CA ARG A 122 8.81 22.06 3.56
C ARG A 122 7.67 21.13 3.20
N ASP A 123 6.50 21.38 3.78
CA ASP A 123 5.34 20.49 3.67
C ASP A 123 5.01 20.11 2.21
N GLY A 124 4.80 18.82 1.96
CA GLY A 124 4.46 18.29 0.65
C GLY A 124 5.58 18.32 -0.38
N GLN A 125 6.78 18.79 -0.04
CA GLN A 125 7.95 18.76 -0.92
C GLN A 125 8.85 17.60 -0.49
N PHE A 126 8.80 16.48 -1.21
CA PHE A 126 9.63 15.32 -0.90
C PHE A 126 11.10 15.61 -1.17
N ASN A 127 11.93 15.50 -0.14
CA ASN A 127 13.37 15.46 -0.32
C ASN A 127 13.75 14.10 -0.94
N PRO A 128 14.34 14.04 -2.16
CA PRO A 128 14.65 12.78 -2.86
C PRO A 128 15.59 11.86 -2.06
N ASP A 129 16.37 12.44 -1.17
CA ASP A 129 17.19 11.76 -0.18
C ASP A 129 16.47 10.68 0.63
N ARG A 130 15.14 10.78 0.78
CA ARG A 130 14.33 9.73 1.41
C ARG A 130 14.51 8.36 0.78
N LEU A 131 14.91 8.29 -0.49
CA LEU A 131 15.11 7.05 -1.21
C LEU A 131 16.46 6.39 -0.93
N THR A 132 17.41 7.07 -0.28
CA THR A 132 18.72 6.49 0.04
C THR A 132 18.65 5.48 1.19
N ILE A 133 17.59 5.54 2.00
CA ILE A 133 17.24 4.55 3.01
C ILE A 133 15.76 4.23 2.83
N ASN A 134 15.48 3.07 2.25
CA ASN A 134 14.13 2.74 1.77
C ASN A 134 13.47 1.59 2.55
N ASP A 135 13.67 1.53 3.87
CA ASP A 135 12.93 0.57 4.70
C ASP A 135 11.40 0.81 4.59
N ILE A 136 10.97 2.05 4.35
CA ILE A 136 9.56 2.39 4.09
C ILE A 136 9.02 1.74 2.82
N GLY A 137 9.70 1.89 1.68
CA GLY A 137 9.27 1.25 0.43
C GLY A 137 9.33 -0.27 0.52
N ALA A 138 10.34 -0.80 1.21
CA ALA A 138 10.49 -2.23 1.45
C ALA A 138 9.35 -2.79 2.32
N PHE A 139 8.95 -2.07 3.39
CA PHE A 139 7.82 -2.45 4.23
C PHE A 139 6.48 -2.34 3.49
N PHE A 140 6.31 -1.31 2.66
CA PHE A 140 5.13 -1.16 1.82
C PHE A 140 4.95 -2.36 0.88
N ASN A 141 5.98 -2.69 0.11
CA ASN A 141 5.97 -3.84 -0.78
C ASN A 141 5.74 -5.15 -0.02
N LEU A 142 6.35 -5.33 1.15
CA LEU A 142 6.10 -6.46 2.05
C LEU A 142 4.62 -6.57 2.43
N SER A 143 4.02 -5.47 2.88
CA SER A 143 2.64 -5.45 3.34
C SER A 143 1.65 -5.77 2.22
N ASP A 144 1.86 -5.21 1.03
CA ASP A 144 1.10 -5.52 -0.17
C ASP A 144 1.29 -6.98 -0.60
N ALA A 145 2.54 -7.46 -0.60
CA ALA A 145 2.85 -8.81 -1.00
C ALA A 145 2.16 -9.83 -0.10
N ILE A 146 2.15 -9.60 1.23
CA ILE A 146 1.48 -10.50 2.17
C ILE A 146 -0.03 -10.52 1.93
N LEU A 147 -0.69 -9.37 1.76
CA LEU A 147 -2.12 -9.32 1.51
C LEU A 147 -2.49 -9.98 0.17
N TYR A 148 -1.83 -9.61 -0.92
CA TYR A 148 -2.19 -10.14 -2.24
C TYR A 148 -1.84 -11.62 -2.39
N ASN A 149 -0.75 -12.11 -1.77
CA ASN A 149 -0.51 -13.55 -1.70
C ASN A 149 -1.57 -14.27 -0.84
N ALA A 150 -2.08 -13.65 0.24
CA ALA A 150 -3.12 -14.29 1.06
C ALA A 150 -4.45 -14.37 0.30
N LEU A 151 -4.80 -13.33 -0.45
CA LEU A 151 -5.95 -13.33 -1.35
C LEU A 151 -5.77 -14.36 -2.48
N ALA A 152 -4.62 -14.38 -3.16
CA ALA A 152 -4.34 -15.36 -4.21
C ALA A 152 -4.37 -16.82 -3.69
N PHE A 153 -3.83 -17.06 -2.49
CA PHE A 153 -3.96 -18.34 -1.79
C PHE A 153 -5.43 -18.69 -1.52
N SER A 154 -6.27 -17.69 -1.22
CA SER A 154 -7.68 -17.90 -0.95
C SER A 154 -8.49 -18.39 -2.15
N PHE A 155 -8.06 -18.05 -3.37
CA PHE A 155 -8.69 -18.49 -4.62
C PHE A 155 -8.41 -19.97 -4.93
N GLU A 156 -7.39 -20.54 -4.31
CA GLU A 156 -7.08 -21.96 -4.44
C GLU A 156 -7.79 -22.76 -3.34
N ASN A 157 -8.22 -24.00 -3.62
CA ASN A 157 -8.73 -24.91 -2.59
C ASN A 157 -7.62 -25.86 -2.11
N LYS A 158 -6.58 -25.31 -1.47
CA LYS A 158 -5.42 -26.05 -0.95
C LYS A 158 -5.02 -25.58 0.44
N SER A 159 -4.33 -26.45 1.19
CA SER A 159 -3.73 -26.13 2.49
C SER A 159 -2.33 -25.51 2.38
N SER A 160 -1.69 -25.60 1.20
CA SER A 160 -0.40 -24.99 0.88
C SER A 160 -0.37 -24.65 -0.62
N SER A 161 0.22 -23.51 -0.96
CA SER A 161 0.53 -23.12 -2.33
C SER A 161 1.79 -22.25 -2.37
N VAL A 162 2.23 -21.89 -3.58
CA VAL A 162 3.34 -20.94 -3.75
C VAL A 162 3.07 -19.61 -3.04
N TYR A 163 1.80 -19.18 -2.98
CA TYR A 163 1.42 -17.92 -2.35
C TYR A 163 1.56 -17.96 -0.82
N SER A 164 1.13 -19.05 -0.16
CA SER A 164 1.32 -19.19 1.29
C SER A 164 2.80 -19.34 1.66
N GLN A 165 3.58 -20.05 0.84
CA GLN A 165 5.04 -20.18 1.00
C GLN A 165 5.75 -18.83 0.86
N ASN A 166 5.30 -17.99 -0.08
CA ASN A 166 5.81 -16.61 -0.22
C ASN A 166 5.55 -15.78 1.03
N ILE A 167 4.34 -15.84 1.61
CA ILE A 167 4.03 -15.13 2.86
C ILE A 167 4.97 -15.55 3.98
N VAL A 168 5.16 -16.86 4.19
CA VAL A 168 6.08 -17.39 5.21
C VAL A 168 7.52 -16.90 4.96
N LYS A 169 7.98 -16.92 3.70
CA LYS A 169 9.31 -16.39 3.31
C LYS A 169 9.46 -14.91 3.67
N PHE A 170 8.44 -14.09 3.39
CA PHE A 170 8.47 -12.65 3.67
C PHE A 170 8.42 -12.36 5.18
N VAL A 171 7.53 -13.04 5.91
CA VAL A 171 7.44 -12.90 7.36
C VAL A 171 8.74 -13.31 8.04
N ASN A 172 9.33 -14.43 7.61
CA ASN A 172 10.60 -14.88 8.16
C ASN A 172 11.69 -13.83 7.94
N ALA A 173 11.87 -13.35 6.71
CA ALA A 173 12.92 -12.38 6.38
C ALA A 173 12.78 -11.04 7.14
N TRP A 174 11.55 -10.53 7.28
CA TRP A 174 11.33 -9.22 7.91
C TRP A 174 11.21 -9.27 9.43
N PHE A 175 10.64 -10.32 10.02
CA PHE A 175 10.31 -10.34 11.46
C PHE A 175 11.08 -11.37 12.28
N LEU A 176 11.29 -12.56 11.74
CA LEU A 176 11.65 -13.73 12.57
C LEU A 176 13.11 -14.14 12.46
N ASP A 177 13.71 -13.97 11.28
CA ASP A 177 15.08 -14.36 11.02
C ASP A 177 16.04 -13.62 11.95
N SER A 178 16.94 -14.37 12.59
CA SER A 178 17.85 -13.80 13.58
C SER A 178 18.82 -12.76 13.01
N THR A 179 19.16 -12.86 11.72
CA THR A 179 20.09 -11.99 11.00
C THR A 179 19.37 -10.84 10.32
N THR A 180 18.22 -11.10 9.69
CA THR A 180 17.53 -10.11 8.84
C THR A 180 16.29 -9.48 9.48
N GLY A 181 15.77 -10.06 10.57
CA GLY A 181 14.53 -9.62 11.22
C GLY A 181 14.65 -8.24 11.86
N MET A 182 13.63 -7.41 11.69
CA MET A 182 13.53 -6.08 12.25
C MET A 182 13.43 -6.13 13.78
N ASN A 183 14.15 -5.25 14.49
CA ASN A 183 13.91 -5.03 15.91
C ASN A 183 12.53 -4.39 16.12
N PRO A 184 11.71 -4.82 17.10
CA PRO A 184 10.31 -4.42 17.23
C PRO A 184 10.14 -3.01 17.81
N ASN A 185 10.65 -1.99 17.12
CA ASN A 185 10.57 -0.58 17.47
C ASN A 185 10.81 0.32 16.23
N LEU A 186 10.45 1.60 16.32
CA LEU A 186 10.70 2.62 15.28
C LEU A 186 11.53 3.79 15.83
N ASN A 187 12.53 3.51 16.67
CA ASN A 187 13.35 4.54 17.30
C ASN A 187 14.10 5.45 16.29
N TYR A 188 14.28 4.98 15.05
CA TYR A 188 15.01 5.66 13.97
C TYR A 188 14.17 5.85 12.70
N ALA A 189 12.84 5.79 12.82
CA ALA A 189 11.94 6.12 11.72
C ALA A 189 11.77 7.63 11.58
N GLN A 190 11.69 8.10 10.34
CA GLN A 190 11.62 9.50 9.94
C GLN A 190 12.62 10.38 10.71
N MET A 191 13.88 9.98 10.65
CA MET A 191 14.98 10.79 11.18
C MET A 191 15.07 12.09 10.39
N GLN A 192 15.25 13.19 11.10
CA GLN A 192 15.66 14.43 10.48
C GLN A 192 17.16 14.35 10.17
N ARG A 193 17.53 14.74 8.96
CA ARG A 193 18.94 14.97 8.63
C ARG A 193 19.40 16.27 9.28
N GLY A 194 20.72 16.45 9.32
CA GLY A 194 21.39 17.62 9.88
C GLY A 194 22.27 17.27 11.09
N PRO A 195 22.98 18.27 11.65
CA PRO A 195 23.94 18.08 12.74
C PRO A 195 23.35 17.53 14.04
N THR A 196 22.03 17.64 14.23
CA THR A 196 21.34 17.27 15.47
C THR A 196 20.51 15.99 15.35
N GLY A 197 20.47 15.35 14.18
CA GLY A 197 19.60 14.20 13.89
C GLY A 197 20.17 12.88 14.40
N GLN A 198 19.88 12.50 15.65
CA GLN A 198 20.36 11.25 16.24
C GLN A 198 19.27 10.21 16.53
N VAL A 199 18.00 10.62 16.60
CA VAL A 199 16.84 9.73 16.81
C VAL A 199 15.74 10.07 15.80
N GLY A 200 14.82 9.12 15.59
CA GLY A 200 13.63 9.31 14.78
C GLY A 200 12.63 10.29 15.37
N SER A 201 11.46 10.37 14.74
CA SER A 201 10.35 11.21 15.20
C SER A 201 9.07 10.38 15.34
N HIS A 202 8.11 10.88 16.11
CA HIS A 202 6.83 10.17 16.32
C HIS A 202 6.10 9.93 14.99
N THR A 203 6.22 10.85 14.03
CA THR A 203 5.64 10.70 12.69
C THR A 203 6.15 9.49 11.92
N GLY A 204 7.29 8.92 12.33
CA GLY A 204 7.84 7.68 11.78
C GLY A 204 6.98 6.44 12.01
N ILE A 205 6.05 6.46 12.96
CA ILE A 205 5.07 5.37 13.12
C ILE A 205 4.23 5.22 11.84
N LEU A 206 3.97 6.30 11.09
CA LEU A 206 3.26 6.28 9.82
C LEU A 206 3.93 5.39 8.75
N ASP A 207 5.24 5.13 8.88
CA ASP A 207 5.97 4.30 7.91
C ASP A 207 5.51 2.84 7.93
N LEU A 208 5.00 2.36 9.08
CA LEU A 208 4.44 1.02 9.22
C LEU A 208 2.92 0.98 9.08
N LYS A 209 2.27 2.01 8.52
CA LYS A 209 0.79 2.03 8.38
C LYS A 209 0.21 0.81 7.65
N GLY A 210 0.96 0.19 6.73
CA GLY A 210 0.57 -1.02 6.02
C GLY A 210 0.52 -2.29 6.88
N PHE A 211 0.88 -2.25 8.17
CA PHE A 211 0.88 -3.43 9.05
C PHE A 211 -0.48 -4.14 9.09
N VAL A 212 -1.57 -3.39 8.92
CA VAL A 212 -2.94 -3.93 8.87
C VAL A 212 -3.10 -5.01 7.78
N LYS A 213 -2.49 -4.80 6.60
CA LYS A 213 -2.47 -5.76 5.50
C LYS A 213 -1.76 -7.06 5.87
N ILE A 214 -0.67 -6.95 6.64
CA ILE A 214 0.09 -8.10 7.16
C ILE A 214 -0.78 -8.90 8.12
N VAL A 215 -1.49 -8.22 9.02
CA VAL A 215 -2.42 -8.86 9.97
C VAL A 215 -3.52 -9.61 9.23
N SER A 216 -4.16 -8.99 8.23
CA SER A 216 -5.18 -9.67 7.42
C SER A 216 -4.62 -10.93 6.78
N GLY A 217 -3.44 -10.85 6.14
CA GLY A 217 -2.83 -12.00 5.48
C GLY A 217 -2.49 -13.15 6.44
N ILE A 218 -1.95 -12.85 7.63
CA ILE A 218 -1.62 -13.87 8.63
C ILE A 218 -2.89 -14.53 9.19
N ILE A 219 -3.93 -13.75 9.50
CA ILE A 219 -5.19 -14.32 10.03
C ILE A 219 -5.84 -15.22 8.97
N VAL A 220 -5.79 -14.88 7.68
CA VAL A 220 -6.26 -15.76 6.60
C VAL A 220 -5.53 -17.11 6.62
N LEU A 221 -4.20 -17.12 6.80
CA LEU A 221 -3.44 -18.37 6.89
C LEU A 221 -3.86 -19.22 8.10
N ARG A 222 -4.13 -18.57 9.25
CA ARG A 222 -4.63 -19.24 10.46
C ARG A 222 -6.01 -19.86 10.23
N GLU A 223 -6.97 -19.06 9.74
CA GLU A 223 -8.36 -19.50 9.54
C GLU A 223 -8.46 -20.64 8.52
N ARG A 224 -7.65 -20.59 7.46
CA ARG A 224 -7.57 -21.64 6.45
C ARG A 224 -6.73 -22.85 6.86
N LYS A 225 -6.16 -22.85 8.07
CA LYS A 225 -5.29 -23.92 8.58
C LYS A 225 -4.16 -24.24 7.59
N CYS A 226 -3.52 -23.20 7.07
CA CYS A 226 -2.45 -23.33 6.11
C CYS A 226 -1.28 -24.14 6.70
N THR A 227 -0.83 -25.19 6.02
CA THR A 227 0.24 -26.07 6.52
C THR A 227 1.62 -25.42 6.49
N ASP A 228 1.83 -24.36 5.69
CA ASP A 228 3.08 -23.61 5.68
C ASP A 228 3.19 -22.68 6.91
N TRP A 229 2.05 -22.21 7.44
CA TRP A 229 2.00 -21.37 8.64
C TRP A 229 1.97 -22.23 9.91
N THR A 230 3.14 -22.69 10.32
CA THR A 230 3.28 -23.57 11.50
C THR A 230 3.08 -22.83 12.82
N ASP A 231 2.69 -23.56 13.88
CA ASP A 231 2.58 -23.04 15.25
C ASP A 231 3.87 -22.36 15.74
N ALA A 232 5.04 -22.85 15.30
CA ALA A 232 6.32 -22.27 15.65
C ALA A 232 6.55 -20.89 15.00
N ILE A 233 6.12 -20.71 13.75
CA ILE A 233 6.15 -19.41 13.07
C ILE A 233 5.16 -18.46 13.75
N ASP A 234 3.95 -18.94 14.03
CA ASP A 234 2.90 -18.16 14.67
C ASP A 234 3.32 -17.64 16.05
N ALA A 235 3.87 -18.52 16.89
CA ALA A 235 4.36 -18.16 18.22
C ALA A 235 5.48 -17.11 18.17
N GLN A 236 6.40 -17.21 17.21
CA GLN A 236 7.47 -16.22 17.03
C GLN A 236 6.91 -14.87 16.56
N MET A 237 5.94 -14.89 15.64
CA MET A 237 5.28 -13.66 15.17
C MET A 237 4.48 -12.98 16.29
N ILE A 238 3.76 -13.75 17.11
CA ILE A 238 3.08 -13.24 18.31
C ILE A 238 4.08 -12.62 19.29
N ALA A 239 5.23 -13.28 19.51
CA ALA A 239 6.26 -12.76 20.41
C ALA A 239 6.88 -11.45 19.90
N TRP A 240 7.14 -11.34 18.59
CA TRP A 240 7.59 -10.09 17.98
C TRP A 240 6.55 -8.98 18.12
N THR A 241 5.29 -9.30 17.81
CA THR A 241 4.16 -8.38 17.84
C THR A 241 3.91 -7.84 19.25
N ASN A 242 3.94 -8.68 20.28
CA ASN A 242 3.80 -8.25 21.67
C ASN A 242 4.90 -7.27 22.10
N LYS A 243 6.15 -7.47 21.64
CA LYS A 243 7.24 -6.51 21.90
C LYS A 243 6.99 -5.17 21.22
N TYR A 244 6.50 -5.19 19.97
CA TYR A 244 6.20 -3.96 19.24
C TYR A 244 5.00 -3.22 19.82
N ILE A 245 3.93 -3.91 20.20
CA ILE A 245 2.78 -3.35 20.92
C ILE A 245 3.26 -2.65 22.21
N ASN A 246 4.08 -3.34 23.02
CA ASN A 246 4.60 -2.75 24.25
C ASN A 246 5.44 -1.50 23.94
N TRP A 247 6.29 -1.51 22.92
CA TRP A 247 7.02 -0.32 22.51
C TRP A 247 6.08 0.82 22.06
N LEU A 248 5.07 0.51 21.23
CA LEU A 248 4.12 1.49 20.70
C LEU A 248 3.29 2.16 21.81
N GLU A 249 2.90 1.41 22.84
CA GLU A 249 2.06 1.91 23.94
C GLU A 249 2.85 2.59 25.07
N THR A 250 4.16 2.36 25.19
CA THR A 250 4.98 2.86 26.32
C THR A 250 6.09 3.83 25.91
N ASN A 251 6.58 3.78 24.68
CA ASN A 251 7.59 4.70 24.19
C ASN A 251 6.96 6.05 23.85
N LYS A 252 7.65 7.14 24.18
CA LYS A 252 7.20 8.51 23.89
C LYS A 252 6.85 8.72 22.40
N LEU A 253 7.62 8.14 21.47
CA LEU A 253 7.35 8.26 20.04
C LEU A 253 5.99 7.67 19.67
N GLY A 254 5.67 6.47 20.18
CA GLY A 254 4.38 5.83 19.94
C GLY A 254 3.20 6.56 20.60
N ILE A 255 3.39 7.00 21.85
CA ILE A 255 2.38 7.76 22.60
C ILE A 255 2.05 9.08 21.89
N ASP A 256 3.08 9.83 21.46
CA ASP A 256 2.91 11.11 20.78
C ASP A 256 2.21 10.95 19.43
N GLU A 257 2.54 9.90 18.66
CA GLU A 257 1.89 9.66 17.37
C GLU A 257 0.40 9.34 17.55
N CYS A 258 0.06 8.40 18.44
CA CYS A 258 -1.34 8.03 18.68
C CYS A 258 -2.15 9.19 19.30
N ALA A 259 -1.49 10.21 19.86
CA ALA A 259 -2.12 11.45 20.33
C ALA A 259 -2.28 12.52 19.23
N SER A 260 -1.70 12.32 18.03
CA SER A 260 -1.82 13.28 16.92
C SER A 260 -3.27 13.42 16.47
N ALA A 261 -3.72 14.67 16.30
CA ALA A 261 -5.13 14.96 16.00
C ALA A 261 -5.53 14.75 14.53
N ASN A 262 -4.57 14.58 13.63
CA ASN A 262 -4.76 14.42 12.19
C ASN A 262 -4.58 12.94 11.75
N ASN A 263 -4.40 12.72 10.45
CA ASN A 263 -4.17 11.39 9.86
C ASN A 263 -3.10 10.52 10.55
N HIS A 264 -2.06 11.11 11.14
CA HIS A 264 -1.03 10.36 11.88
C HIS A 264 -1.63 9.54 13.03
N GLY A 265 -2.49 10.14 13.83
CA GLY A 265 -3.18 9.43 14.92
C GLY A 265 -4.12 8.35 14.38
N SER A 266 -4.85 8.63 13.29
CA SER A 266 -5.73 7.66 12.64
C SER A 266 -4.97 6.39 12.23
N PHE A 267 -3.80 6.54 11.59
CA PHE A 267 -2.95 5.41 11.20
C PHE A 267 -2.22 4.74 12.36
N CYS A 268 -1.89 5.46 13.43
CA CYS A 268 -1.36 4.86 14.65
C CYS A 268 -2.38 3.89 15.28
N PHE A 269 -3.65 4.32 15.37
CA PHE A 269 -4.72 3.44 15.83
C PHE A 269 -4.98 2.26 14.88
N ASN A 270 -4.93 2.45 13.55
CA ASN A 270 -5.02 1.34 12.60
C ASN A 270 -4.04 0.21 12.96
N GLN A 271 -2.77 0.58 13.18
CA GLN A 271 -1.73 -0.37 13.57
C GLN A 271 -2.06 -1.01 14.91
N LEU A 272 -2.37 -0.22 15.94
CA LEU A 272 -2.61 -0.75 17.29
C LEU A 272 -3.75 -1.77 17.32
N LEU A 273 -4.91 -1.45 16.71
CA LEU A 273 -6.06 -2.36 16.65
C LEU A 273 -5.69 -3.67 15.94
N ALA A 274 -5.01 -3.59 14.80
CA ALA A 274 -4.63 -4.75 14.00
C ALA A 274 -3.61 -5.62 14.73
N LEU A 275 -2.59 -5.02 15.37
CA LEU A 275 -1.58 -5.76 16.14
C LEU A 275 -2.22 -6.50 17.32
N LYS A 276 -3.18 -5.88 18.01
CA LYS A 276 -3.94 -6.51 19.11
C LYS A 276 -4.73 -7.72 18.61
N LEU A 277 -5.39 -7.62 17.45
CA LEU A 277 -6.04 -8.77 16.80
C LEU A 277 -5.05 -9.89 16.45
N LEU A 278 -3.86 -9.54 15.93
CA LEU A 278 -2.84 -10.53 15.57
C LEU A 278 -2.37 -11.36 16.77
N VAL A 279 -2.33 -10.79 17.97
CA VAL A 279 -1.98 -11.50 19.21
C VAL A 279 -3.20 -12.07 19.96
N ASN A 280 -4.37 -12.07 19.32
CA ASN A 280 -5.66 -12.50 19.86
C ASN A 280 -6.13 -11.70 21.10
N ASP A 281 -5.65 -10.46 21.29
CA ASP A 281 -6.15 -9.51 22.28
C ASP A 281 -7.34 -8.72 21.70
N VAL A 282 -8.47 -9.41 21.54
CA VAL A 282 -9.70 -8.81 20.97
C VAL A 282 -10.20 -7.66 21.84
N SER A 283 -10.17 -7.81 23.17
CA SER A 283 -10.56 -6.75 24.11
C SER A 283 -9.71 -5.49 23.93
N GLY A 284 -8.39 -5.63 23.84
CA GLY A 284 -7.49 -4.50 23.64
C GLY A 284 -7.67 -3.84 22.28
N SER A 285 -8.04 -4.61 21.25
CA SER A 285 -8.41 -4.04 19.94
C SER A 285 -9.70 -3.20 20.02
N VAL A 286 -10.73 -3.72 20.70
CA VAL A 286 -11.99 -2.97 20.94
C VAL A 286 -11.72 -1.70 21.75
N ASP A 287 -10.92 -1.77 22.81
CA ASP A 287 -10.56 -0.61 23.63
C ASP A 287 -9.80 0.44 22.83
N ALA A 288 -8.85 0.03 21.99
CA ALA A 288 -8.13 0.94 21.09
C ALA A 288 -9.08 1.61 20.08
N GLY A 289 -10.02 0.86 19.50
CA GLY A 289 -11.02 1.41 18.59
C GLY A 289 -11.94 2.42 19.26
N ASN A 290 -12.45 2.08 20.44
CA ASN A 290 -13.24 3.00 21.25
C ASN A 290 -12.45 4.26 21.65
N LYS A 291 -11.15 4.12 21.96
CA LYS A 291 -10.27 5.26 22.25
C LYS A 291 -10.08 6.18 21.03
N PHE A 292 -9.95 5.62 19.83
CA PHE A 292 -9.90 6.40 18.59
C PHE A 292 -11.20 7.19 18.38
N PHE A 293 -12.35 6.50 18.34
CA PHE A 293 -13.64 7.10 18.02
C PHE A 293 -14.14 8.09 19.08
N ASN A 294 -13.86 7.85 20.36
CA ASN A 294 -14.19 8.78 21.45
C ASN A 294 -13.12 9.87 21.67
N GLY A 295 -11.94 9.71 21.09
CA GLY A 295 -10.78 10.59 21.24
C GLY A 295 -10.58 11.50 20.03
N ILE A 296 -9.51 11.25 19.27
CA ILE A 296 -9.07 12.14 18.19
C ILE A 296 -10.09 12.26 17.06
N PHE A 297 -10.86 11.21 16.75
CA PHE A 297 -11.89 11.23 15.71
C PHE A 297 -12.92 12.35 15.93
N GLN A 298 -13.21 12.67 17.20
CA GLN A 298 -14.18 13.69 17.58
C GLN A 298 -13.90 15.10 17.04
N GLY A 299 -12.65 15.38 16.63
CA GLY A 299 -12.23 16.65 16.03
C GLY A 299 -11.76 16.57 14.58
N GLN A 300 -11.81 15.39 13.94
CA GLN A 300 -11.23 15.19 12.60
C GLN A 300 -12.15 15.62 11.46
N ILE A 301 -13.47 15.63 11.67
CA ILE A 301 -14.47 16.02 10.68
C ILE A 301 -15.33 17.14 11.26
N ASN A 302 -15.43 18.27 10.56
CA ASN A 302 -16.26 19.40 10.97
C ASN A 302 -17.72 19.22 10.52
N SER A 303 -18.56 20.24 10.76
CA SER A 303 -20.00 20.20 10.43
C SER A 303 -20.32 20.21 8.93
N THR A 304 -19.36 20.55 8.07
CA THR A 304 -19.54 20.52 6.61
C THR A 304 -19.04 19.20 5.99
N GLY A 305 -18.55 18.27 6.82
CA GLY A 305 -17.85 17.07 6.36
C GLY A 305 -16.39 17.31 5.99
N ASP A 306 -15.87 18.55 6.09
CA ASP A 306 -14.46 18.79 5.79
C ASP A 306 -13.56 18.31 6.94
N GLN A 307 -12.31 18.01 6.60
CA GLN A 307 -11.28 17.53 7.51
C GLN A 307 -10.24 18.65 7.71
N PRO A 308 -10.41 19.56 8.70
CA PRO A 308 -9.72 20.85 8.70
C PRO A 308 -8.18 20.75 8.77
N LEU A 309 -7.66 19.78 9.50
CA LEU A 309 -6.21 19.57 9.61
C LEU A 309 -5.61 19.07 8.30
N GLU A 310 -6.37 18.30 7.51
CA GLU A 310 -5.95 17.78 6.22
C GLU A 310 -6.13 18.84 5.11
N ALA A 311 -7.22 19.60 5.19
CA ALA A 311 -7.49 20.74 4.33
C ALA A 311 -6.45 21.85 4.43
N SER A 312 -5.75 21.96 5.57
CA SER A 312 -4.73 22.99 5.82
C SER A 312 -3.36 22.67 5.21
N ARG A 313 -3.19 21.49 4.61
CA ARG A 313 -1.91 21.00 4.08
C ARG A 313 -1.65 21.53 2.67
N THR A 314 -0.42 21.37 2.19
CA THR A 314 -0.04 21.78 0.83
C THR A 314 -0.65 20.91 -0.27
N HIS A 315 -1.07 19.68 0.07
CA HIS A 315 -1.77 18.73 -0.81
C HIS A 315 -3.11 18.29 -0.18
N PRO A 316 -4.08 19.22 -0.08
CA PRO A 316 -5.27 18.99 0.72
C PRO A 316 -6.24 17.94 0.14
N TYR A 317 -6.28 17.71 -1.18
CA TYR A 317 -7.07 16.63 -1.76
C TYR A 317 -6.49 15.26 -1.36
N HIS A 318 -5.17 15.10 -1.47
CA HIS A 318 -4.46 13.91 -1.02
C HIS A 318 -4.72 13.62 0.46
N TYR A 319 -4.43 14.58 1.35
CA TYR A 319 -4.53 14.33 2.80
C TYR A 319 -5.96 14.01 3.27
N ARG A 320 -6.98 14.56 2.61
CA ARG A 320 -8.37 14.20 2.89
C ARG A 320 -8.68 12.75 2.53
N ASN A 321 -8.26 12.28 1.35
CA ASN A 321 -8.42 10.88 0.94
C ASN A 321 -7.58 9.93 1.80
N TYR A 322 -6.37 10.35 2.14
CA TYR A 322 -5.43 9.60 2.96
C TYR A 322 -5.97 9.35 4.38
N ASN A 323 -6.53 10.38 5.02
CA ASN A 323 -7.15 10.22 6.33
C ASN A 323 -8.48 9.47 6.27
N LEU A 324 -9.28 9.65 5.21
CA LEU A 324 -10.49 8.84 4.97
C LEU A 324 -10.16 7.34 4.96
N ALA A 325 -9.11 6.93 4.24
CA ALA A 325 -8.67 5.54 4.21
C ALA A 325 -8.31 5.01 5.62
N ALA A 326 -7.68 5.84 6.45
CA ALA A 326 -7.37 5.49 7.84
C ALA A 326 -8.62 5.35 8.71
N MET A 327 -9.59 6.27 8.59
CA MET A 327 -10.85 6.21 9.34
C MET A 327 -11.68 4.98 8.95
N ILE A 328 -11.78 4.69 7.66
CA ILE A 328 -12.42 3.49 7.09
C ILE A 328 -11.78 2.24 7.68
N THR A 329 -10.45 2.18 7.69
CA THR A 329 -9.71 1.04 8.25
C THR A 329 -9.97 0.86 9.75
N ASN A 330 -10.03 1.93 10.54
CA ASN A 330 -10.38 1.86 11.97
C ASN A 330 -11.82 1.36 12.17
N ALA A 331 -12.76 1.79 11.34
CA ALA A 331 -14.15 1.32 11.40
C ALA A 331 -14.25 -0.18 11.08
N ARG A 332 -13.52 -0.65 10.05
CA ARG A 332 -13.47 -2.08 9.71
C ARG A 332 -12.86 -2.93 10.81
N LEU A 333 -11.74 -2.49 11.37
CA LEU A 333 -11.06 -3.18 12.48
C LEU A 333 -11.95 -3.28 13.73
N LEU A 334 -12.59 -2.17 14.14
CA LEU A 334 -13.49 -2.20 15.30
C LEU A 334 -14.73 -3.08 15.02
N LYS A 335 -15.28 -3.03 13.81
CA LYS A 335 -16.41 -3.89 13.43
C LYS A 335 -16.04 -5.38 13.43
N TYR A 336 -14.83 -5.72 13.02
CA TYR A 336 -14.32 -7.09 13.06
C TYR A 336 -14.08 -7.56 14.50
N ALA A 337 -13.46 -6.72 15.33
CA ALA A 337 -13.18 -7.03 16.74
C ALA A 337 -14.46 -7.15 17.59
N ASP A 338 -15.45 -6.31 17.31
CA ASP A 338 -16.78 -6.33 17.92
C ASP A 338 -17.86 -6.28 16.82
N PRO A 339 -18.38 -7.45 16.39
CA PRO A 339 -19.46 -7.53 15.40
C PRO A 339 -20.75 -6.83 15.82
N THR A 340 -20.94 -6.52 17.10
CA THR A 340 -22.12 -5.78 17.59
C THR A 340 -21.94 -4.26 17.54
N SER A 341 -20.69 -3.79 17.42
CA SER A 341 -20.39 -2.37 17.26
C SER A 341 -20.94 -1.79 15.95
N ASN A 342 -21.13 -0.48 15.93
CA ASN A 342 -21.53 0.27 14.74
C ASN A 342 -20.62 1.49 14.52
N PRO A 343 -19.32 1.28 14.24
CA PRO A 343 -18.35 2.37 14.10
C PRO A 343 -18.66 3.32 12.94
N TRP A 344 -19.31 2.81 11.89
CA TRP A 344 -19.71 3.59 10.74
C TRP A 344 -20.70 4.71 11.10
N ASN A 345 -21.64 4.45 12.02
CA ASN A 345 -22.58 5.47 12.47
C ASN A 345 -22.08 6.30 13.66
N MET A 346 -20.82 6.14 14.08
CA MET A 346 -20.23 7.01 15.10
C MET A 346 -20.04 8.42 14.54
N THR A 347 -20.35 9.42 15.35
CA THR A 347 -20.29 10.83 14.96
C THR A 347 -19.15 11.55 15.66
N THR A 348 -18.61 12.58 15.00
CA THR A 348 -17.74 13.57 15.61
C THR A 348 -18.54 14.49 16.54
N LYS A 349 -17.86 15.41 17.24
CA LYS A 349 -18.53 16.49 18.01
C LYS A 349 -19.43 17.38 17.15
N ALA A 350 -19.18 17.42 15.85
CA ALA A 350 -19.97 18.19 14.89
C ALA A 350 -21.18 17.40 14.35
N GLY A 351 -21.41 16.16 14.80
CA GLY A 351 -22.51 15.32 14.35
C GLY A 351 -22.28 14.68 12.97
N THR A 352 -21.05 14.71 12.44
CA THR A 352 -20.71 14.16 11.13
C THR A 352 -20.08 12.78 11.22
N THR A 353 -20.29 11.96 10.20
CA THR A 353 -19.74 10.61 10.07
C THR A 353 -18.64 10.55 9.01
N ILE A 354 -17.97 9.40 8.89
CA ILE A 354 -16.99 9.12 7.82
C ILE A 354 -17.65 9.29 6.43
N GLN A 355 -18.94 8.92 6.28
CA GLN A 355 -19.67 9.13 5.03
C GLN A 355 -19.79 10.61 4.66
N ASN A 356 -20.04 11.50 5.64
CA ASN A 356 -20.09 12.94 5.37
C ASN A 356 -18.73 13.47 4.89
N ALA A 357 -17.62 12.91 5.40
CA ALA A 357 -16.29 13.28 4.93
C ALA A 357 -16.04 12.85 3.49
N LEU A 358 -16.43 11.63 3.10
CA LEU A 358 -16.35 11.22 1.70
C LEU A 358 -17.21 12.11 0.80
N ASP A 359 -18.47 12.34 1.18
CA ASP A 359 -19.40 13.15 0.42
C ASP A 359 -18.86 14.56 0.16
N MET A 360 -18.20 15.15 1.16
CA MET A 360 -17.53 16.43 1.02
C MET A 360 -16.37 16.33 0.01
N VAL A 361 -15.49 15.33 0.13
CA VAL A 361 -14.33 15.16 -0.78
C VAL A 361 -14.77 14.96 -2.23
N MET A 362 -15.88 14.25 -2.49
CA MET A 362 -16.44 14.08 -3.84
C MET A 362 -16.85 15.41 -4.51
N THR A 363 -17.03 16.50 -3.74
CA THR A 363 -17.32 17.84 -4.29
C THR A 363 -16.06 18.65 -4.62
N VAL A 364 -14.88 18.18 -4.21
CA VAL A 364 -13.60 18.86 -4.43
C VAL A 364 -13.06 18.48 -5.80
N ASP A 365 -12.69 19.49 -6.57
CA ASP A 365 -12.03 19.34 -7.86
C ASP A 365 -10.50 19.32 -7.66
N PRO A 366 -9.82 18.17 -7.81
CA PRO A 366 -8.38 18.05 -7.54
C PRO A 366 -7.51 18.87 -8.49
N ASP A 367 -8.01 19.20 -9.70
CA ASP A 367 -7.24 20.03 -10.64
C ASP A 367 -7.09 21.46 -10.12
N LYS A 368 -8.05 21.95 -9.33
CA LYS A 368 -7.98 23.28 -8.71
C LYS A 368 -6.91 23.39 -7.63
N SER A 369 -6.48 22.28 -7.06
CA SER A 369 -5.36 22.24 -6.10
C SER A 369 -4.04 21.79 -6.73
N ALA A 370 -3.97 21.64 -8.06
CA ALA A 370 -2.83 21.06 -8.78
C ALA A 370 -2.49 19.62 -8.33
N GLU A 371 -3.50 18.90 -7.84
CA GLU A 371 -3.42 17.52 -7.35
C GLU A 371 -4.16 16.56 -8.29
N GLY A 372 -4.29 16.87 -9.58
CA GLY A 372 -4.94 15.99 -10.55
C GLY A 372 -4.35 14.56 -10.59
N TYR A 373 -3.08 14.41 -10.21
CA TYR A 373 -2.42 13.11 -10.04
C TYR A 373 -3.01 12.26 -8.91
N ALA A 374 -3.64 12.87 -7.90
CA ALA A 374 -4.18 12.22 -6.71
C ALA A 374 -5.66 11.81 -6.89
N VAL A 375 -6.29 12.10 -8.04
CA VAL A 375 -7.71 11.80 -8.27
C VAL A 375 -8.07 10.34 -7.97
N GLY A 376 -7.15 9.42 -8.26
CA GLY A 376 -7.34 7.98 -8.03
C GLY A 376 -7.45 7.57 -6.56
N GLU A 377 -6.99 8.40 -5.64
CA GLU A 377 -6.99 8.08 -4.20
C GLU A 377 -8.39 8.07 -3.58
N ILE A 378 -9.39 8.64 -4.26
CA ILE A 378 -10.77 8.66 -3.77
C ILE A 378 -11.52 7.35 -4.06
N TRP A 379 -11.15 6.61 -5.11
CA TRP A 379 -11.89 5.44 -5.58
C TRP A 379 -12.08 4.35 -4.51
N PRO A 380 -11.02 3.88 -3.80
CA PRO A 380 -11.18 2.87 -2.74
C PRO A 380 -12.07 3.36 -1.59
N ASN A 381 -12.01 4.66 -1.27
CA ASN A 381 -12.84 5.25 -0.22
C ASN A 381 -14.33 5.26 -0.62
N ILE A 382 -14.63 5.60 -1.88
CA ILE A 382 -16.00 5.55 -2.42
C ILE A 382 -16.56 4.14 -2.32
N ALA A 383 -15.79 3.16 -2.77
CA ALA A 383 -16.27 1.79 -2.79
C ALA A 383 -16.46 1.19 -1.38
N ALA A 384 -15.57 1.51 -0.45
CA ALA A 384 -15.71 1.11 0.95
C ALA A 384 -16.97 1.69 1.59
N ILE A 385 -17.27 2.97 1.34
CA ILE A 385 -18.48 3.63 1.87
C ILE A 385 -19.72 3.11 1.17
N ALA A 386 -19.73 2.98 -0.15
CA ALA A 386 -20.86 2.48 -0.91
C ALA A 386 -21.24 1.04 -0.52
N SER A 387 -20.24 0.18 -0.27
CA SER A 387 -20.49 -1.21 0.17
C SER A 387 -21.02 -1.31 1.59
N THR A 388 -20.74 -0.31 2.43
CA THR A 388 -21.16 -0.30 3.83
C THR A 388 -22.50 0.40 4.04
N TYR A 389 -22.67 1.61 3.50
CA TYR A 389 -23.86 2.44 3.71
C TYR A 389 -24.93 2.25 2.65
N GLY A 390 -24.59 1.59 1.54
CA GLY A 390 -25.44 1.55 0.35
C GLY A 390 -25.29 2.80 -0.53
N ASP A 391 -25.95 2.76 -1.67
CA ASP A 391 -26.00 3.84 -2.68
C ASP A 391 -27.41 3.96 -3.26
N PRO A 392 -28.40 4.40 -2.46
CA PRO A 392 -29.79 4.43 -2.88
C PRO A 392 -30.06 5.41 -4.04
N THR A 393 -29.19 6.41 -4.23
CA THR A 393 -29.32 7.41 -5.29
C THR A 393 -28.40 7.14 -6.50
N GLY A 394 -27.55 6.11 -6.43
CA GLY A 394 -26.57 5.80 -7.48
C GLY A 394 -25.37 6.77 -7.53
N LYS A 395 -25.18 7.66 -6.56
CA LYS A 395 -24.17 8.73 -6.65
C LYS A 395 -22.74 8.20 -6.60
N TYR A 396 -22.49 7.12 -5.87
CA TYR A 396 -21.16 6.54 -5.72
C TYR A 396 -20.81 5.70 -6.94
N VAL A 397 -21.74 4.85 -7.38
CA VAL A 397 -21.54 4.01 -8.57
C VAL A 397 -21.42 4.84 -9.84
N GLU A 398 -22.21 5.92 -9.99
CA GLU A 398 -22.10 6.84 -11.12
C GLU A 398 -20.75 7.58 -11.11
N PHE A 399 -20.26 7.98 -9.94
CA PHE A 399 -18.94 8.61 -9.82
C PHE A 399 -17.83 7.66 -10.28
N LEU A 400 -17.82 6.42 -9.79
CA LEU A 400 -16.84 5.41 -10.16
C LEU A 400 -16.94 5.06 -11.64
N ALA A 401 -18.14 4.81 -12.17
CA ALA A 401 -18.34 4.49 -13.59
C ALA A 401 -17.87 5.62 -14.53
N LYS A 402 -17.98 6.88 -14.10
CA LYS A 402 -17.49 8.03 -14.86
C LYS A 402 -15.98 8.22 -14.76
N SER A 403 -15.41 8.01 -13.57
CA SER A 403 -14.03 8.42 -13.25
C SER A 403 -13.02 7.27 -13.37
N PHE A 404 -13.48 6.03 -13.18
CA PHE A 404 -12.71 4.81 -13.28
C PHE A 404 -13.59 3.66 -13.80
N PRO A 405 -13.90 3.63 -15.11
CA PRO A 405 -14.81 2.63 -15.70
C PRO A 405 -14.36 1.17 -15.51
N GLU A 406 -13.06 0.95 -15.31
CA GLU A 406 -12.41 -0.36 -15.12
C GLU A 406 -12.36 -0.78 -13.64
N TYR A 407 -13.03 -0.06 -12.74
CA TYR A 407 -13.01 -0.35 -11.29
C TYR A 407 -13.35 -1.80 -10.93
N ALA A 408 -14.19 -2.48 -11.71
CA ALA A 408 -14.54 -3.89 -11.45
C ALA A 408 -13.35 -4.87 -11.61
N ASP A 409 -12.30 -4.44 -12.30
CA ASP A 409 -11.08 -5.20 -12.51
C ASP A 409 -9.98 -4.82 -11.51
N ASP A 410 -10.18 -3.79 -10.69
CA ASP A 410 -9.27 -3.47 -9.59
C ASP A 410 -9.43 -4.48 -8.45
N GLY A 411 -8.32 -4.85 -7.80
CA GLY A 411 -8.34 -5.77 -6.68
C GLY A 411 -9.29 -5.36 -5.54
N ASP A 412 -9.40 -4.06 -5.24
CA ASP A 412 -10.24 -3.60 -4.11
C ASP A 412 -11.74 -3.77 -4.32
N PHE A 413 -12.18 -3.91 -5.57
CA PHE A 413 -13.53 -4.33 -5.90
C PHE A 413 -13.89 -5.67 -5.26
N LEU A 414 -12.93 -6.59 -5.09
CA LEU A 414 -13.18 -7.90 -4.49
C LEU A 414 -13.75 -7.79 -3.06
N TRP A 415 -13.20 -6.91 -2.22
CA TRP A 415 -13.59 -6.81 -0.81
C TRP A 415 -14.55 -5.66 -0.51
N ASN A 416 -14.77 -4.75 -1.46
CA ASN A 416 -15.78 -3.72 -1.36
C ASN A 416 -17.14 -4.19 -1.91
N GLN A 417 -17.65 -5.32 -1.38
CA GLN A 417 -18.92 -5.93 -1.78
C GLN A 417 -19.96 -5.95 -0.64
N PRO A 418 -21.26 -5.85 -0.96
CA PRO A 418 -21.81 -5.57 -2.29
C PRO A 418 -21.61 -4.09 -2.63
N LEU A 419 -21.03 -3.77 -3.79
CA LEU A 419 -21.09 -2.38 -4.24
C LEU A 419 -22.55 -2.09 -4.59
N ALA A 420 -23.14 -1.10 -3.91
CA ALA A 420 -24.54 -0.81 -4.01
C ALA A 420 -24.99 -0.67 -5.48
N GLY A 421 -26.00 -1.46 -5.85
CA GLY A 421 -26.52 -1.54 -7.22
C GLY A 421 -26.11 -2.80 -8.00
N GLY A 422 -25.20 -3.65 -7.51
CA GLY A 422 -24.99 -5.01 -8.03
C GLY A 422 -24.57 -5.13 -9.52
N LYS A 423 -24.32 -4.01 -10.20
CA LYS A 423 -23.79 -3.94 -11.56
C LYS A 423 -22.99 -2.65 -11.72
N VAL A 424 -21.69 -2.72 -11.46
CA VAL A 424 -20.77 -2.00 -12.35
C VAL A 424 -20.89 -2.76 -13.66
N THR A 425 -21.67 -2.27 -14.61
CA THR A 425 -21.78 -2.89 -15.93
C THR A 425 -20.41 -2.79 -16.59
N VAL A 426 -19.65 -3.89 -16.55
CA VAL A 426 -18.53 -4.14 -17.46
C VAL A 426 -19.10 -4.01 -18.87
N GLY A 427 -18.72 -2.96 -19.58
CA GLY A 427 -19.16 -2.72 -20.94
C GLY A 427 -18.73 -3.90 -21.81
N THR A 428 -19.67 -4.74 -22.22
CA THR A 428 -19.44 -5.64 -23.36
C THR A 428 -19.22 -4.76 -24.58
N GLY A 429 -17.98 -4.81 -25.10
CA GLY A 429 -17.49 -3.92 -26.13
C GLY A 429 -18.46 -3.69 -27.29
N THR A 430 -18.64 -2.42 -27.61
CA THR A 430 -18.94 -2.00 -28.99
C THR A 430 -17.84 -1.06 -29.42
N ALA A 431 -17.10 -1.49 -30.43
CA ALA A 431 -16.05 -0.70 -31.06
C ALA A 431 -16.63 0.62 -31.57
N SER A 432 -16.01 1.74 -31.20
CA SER A 432 -15.99 2.92 -32.05
C SER A 432 -14.59 3.53 -32.03
N SER A 433 -13.99 3.54 -33.22
CA SER A 433 -12.71 4.11 -33.54
C SER A 433 -12.74 5.64 -33.35
N GLY A 434 -11.83 6.15 -32.52
CA GLY A 434 -11.64 7.58 -32.32
C GLY A 434 -10.39 7.86 -31.50
N SER A 435 -9.22 7.71 -32.14
CA SER A 435 -7.92 8.01 -31.53
C SER A 435 -7.78 9.49 -31.20
N THR A 436 -7.46 9.81 -29.94
CA THR A 436 -6.51 10.89 -29.59
C THR A 436 -5.90 10.55 -28.24
N LEU A 437 -4.66 10.06 -28.29
CA LEU A 437 -3.80 9.81 -27.12
C LEU A 437 -3.43 11.13 -26.43
N PRO A 438 -3.52 11.21 -25.09
CA PRO A 438 -2.59 12.00 -24.29
C PRO A 438 -1.44 11.09 -23.84
N LYS A 439 -0.22 11.62 -23.96
CA LYS A 439 1.03 11.04 -23.47
C LYS A 439 0.91 10.62 -22.00
N SER A 440 1.29 9.37 -21.72
CA SER A 440 1.71 8.92 -20.41
C SER A 440 2.96 9.70 -19.97
N THR A 441 2.90 10.32 -18.80
CA THR A 441 4.10 10.65 -18.01
C THR A 441 4.29 9.54 -16.99
N GLU A 442 5.42 8.87 -17.11
CA GLU A 442 5.93 7.88 -16.17
C GLU A 442 6.01 8.44 -14.75
N THR A 443 5.46 7.71 -13.78
CA THR A 443 5.92 7.75 -12.39
C THR A 443 6.54 6.40 -12.06
N SER A 444 7.74 6.18 -12.56
CA SER A 444 8.64 5.11 -12.15
C SER A 444 9.40 5.54 -10.90
N GLY A 445 8.94 5.06 -9.75
CA GLY A 445 9.63 5.16 -8.46
C GLY A 445 10.17 3.81 -7.99
N SER A 446 10.59 2.93 -8.91
CA SER A 446 11.25 1.66 -8.61
C SER A 446 12.66 1.68 -9.20
N GLY A 447 13.65 1.92 -8.35
CA GLY A 447 15.06 1.89 -8.73
C GLY A 447 15.46 0.51 -9.21
N ALA A 448 15.98 0.45 -10.44
CA ALA A 448 16.72 -0.69 -10.94
C ALA A 448 17.99 -0.89 -10.08
N LEU A 449 18.16 -2.12 -9.60
CA LEU A 449 19.40 -2.59 -9.01
C LEU A 449 20.49 -2.59 -10.09
N ALA A 450 21.55 -1.83 -9.87
CA ALA A 450 22.78 -1.95 -10.63
C ALA A 450 23.49 -3.24 -10.20
N ASP A 451 23.50 -4.24 -11.09
CA ASP A 451 24.27 -5.46 -10.92
C ASP A 451 25.64 -5.28 -11.60
N ASN A 452 26.71 -5.27 -10.81
CA ASN A 452 28.08 -5.36 -11.27
C ASN A 452 28.49 -6.85 -11.23
N GLY A 453 28.52 -7.51 -12.39
CA GLY A 453 28.99 -8.89 -12.49
C GLY A 453 29.27 -9.32 -13.93
N LEU A 454 30.56 -9.44 -14.26
CA LEU A 454 31.11 -9.88 -15.55
C LEU A 454 30.50 -11.18 -16.10
N GLY A 455 30.15 -11.17 -17.38
CA GLY A 455 29.83 -12.39 -18.16
C GLY A 455 29.48 -12.04 -19.61
N GLY A 456 30.47 -12.04 -20.49
CA GLY A 456 30.35 -11.49 -21.84
C GLY A 456 29.48 -12.29 -22.80
N PHE A 457 28.87 -11.59 -23.75
CA PHE A 457 28.55 -12.10 -25.09
C PHE A 457 28.60 -10.93 -26.09
N LEU A 458 29.36 -11.13 -27.17
CA LEU A 458 29.47 -10.22 -28.31
C LEU A 458 28.12 -10.06 -29.00
N VAL A 459 27.67 -8.82 -29.24
CA VAL A 459 26.78 -8.50 -30.36
C VAL A 459 27.17 -7.15 -30.97
N ALA A 460 27.21 -7.13 -32.30
CA ALA A 460 27.77 -6.11 -33.16
C ALA A 460 27.07 -4.74 -33.10
N ILE A 461 27.87 -3.69 -33.12
CA ILE A 461 27.44 -2.29 -33.26
C ILE A 461 27.17 -2.01 -34.74
N VAL A 462 25.94 -1.64 -35.08
CA VAL A 462 25.64 -0.90 -36.32
C VAL A 462 25.24 0.52 -35.91
N ALA A 463 26.10 1.48 -36.25
CA ALA A 463 25.85 2.90 -36.07
C ALA A 463 24.89 3.40 -37.13
N VAL A 464 23.80 4.08 -36.72
CA VAL A 464 22.97 4.89 -37.61
C VAL A 464 23.19 6.35 -37.26
N ILE A 465 23.75 7.07 -38.23
CA ILE A 465 24.00 8.50 -38.25
C ILE A 465 22.69 9.21 -38.60
N PHE A 466 22.25 10.16 -37.78
CA PHE A 466 21.22 11.13 -38.19
C PHE A 466 21.88 12.44 -38.62
N VAL A 467 21.69 12.78 -39.89
CA VAL A 467 22.04 14.05 -40.52
C VAL A 467 20.90 15.03 -40.27
N SER A 468 21.19 16.16 -39.63
CA SER A 468 20.30 17.33 -39.58
C SER A 468 20.57 18.24 -40.79
N ALA A 469 19.58 18.43 -41.66
CA ALA A 469 19.62 19.39 -42.76
C ALA A 469 18.97 20.72 -42.34
N ALA A 470 19.63 21.82 -42.68
CA ALA A 470 19.20 23.20 -42.48
C ALA A 470 18.61 23.81 -43.77
N GLY A 471 17.80 24.86 -43.60
CA GLY A 471 17.44 25.87 -44.62
C GLY A 471 16.66 26.99 -43.90
N VAL A 472 17.19 28.20 -43.65
CA VAL A 472 17.45 29.36 -44.56
C VAL A 472 16.13 29.82 -45.20
N VAL A 473 15.56 31.01 -44.94
CA VAL A 473 16.09 32.39 -44.86
C VAL A 473 15.64 33.12 -43.60
#